data_AF-A0A8J6XMR5-F1
#
_entry.id   AF-A0A8J6XMR5-F1
#
_cell.length_a   1.000
_cell.length_b   1.000
_cell.length_c   1.000
_cell.angle_alpha   90.00
_cell.angle_beta   90.00
_cell.angle_gamma   90.00
#
_symmetry.space_group_name_H-M   'P 1'
#
loop_
_entity.id
_entity.type
_entity.pdbx_description
1 polymer ?
#
loop_
_entity_poly.entity_id
_entity_poly.type
_entity_poly.pdbx_seq_one_letter_code
_entity_poly.pdbx_strand_id
1 'polypeptide(L)' 'MAGRKKLDRTNLHARVAQGTGDKLKEIAYKLGYVYDEEGSTGQLLDAIASGEIILIATKKAENSQIK' A
#
# COMPACT_ATOMS: atom_id res chain seq x y z
N MET A 1 -9.87 16.11 28.34
CA MET A 1 -8.59 15.74 27.69
C MET A 1 -8.74 14.32 27.15
N ALA A 2 -9.20 14.15 25.91
CA ALA A 2 -9.33 12.81 25.33
C ALA A 2 -7.95 12.36 24.84
N GLY A 3 -7.31 11.46 25.58
CA GLY A 3 -6.03 10.86 25.18
C GLY A 3 -6.19 10.19 23.82
N ARG A 4 -5.37 10.60 22.85
CA ARG A 4 -5.33 10.03 21.50
C ARG A 4 -5.11 8.53 21.64
N LYS A 5 -6.09 7.71 21.25
CA LYS A 5 -6.00 6.24 21.28
C LYS A 5 -4.78 5.86 20.43
N LYS A 6 -3.73 5.37 21.07
CA LYS A 6 -2.49 4.99 20.40
C LYS A 6 -2.82 3.79 19.51
N LEU A 7 -2.99 4.04 18.22
CA LEU A 7 -3.11 2.97 17.24
C LEU A 7 -1.72 2.31 17.19
N ASP A 8 -1.64 1.02 17.56
CA ASP A 8 -0.42 0.23 17.36
C ASP A 8 -0.20 0.08 15.86
N ARG A 9 0.54 1.05 15.29
CA ARG A 9 0.93 1.08 13.88
C ARG A 9 2.42 0.76 13.79
N THR A 10 2.76 -0.07 12.82
CA THR A 10 4.16 -0.34 12.46
C THR A 10 4.55 0.53 11.28
N ASN A 11 5.72 1.17 11.33
CA ASN A 11 6.26 1.90 10.19
C ASN A 11 7.00 0.93 9.26
N LEU A 12 6.60 0.90 7.99
CA LEU A 12 7.29 0.15 6.93
C LEU A 12 8.01 1.12 6.00
N HIS A 13 9.32 0.99 5.88
CA HIS A 13 10.13 1.74 4.92
C HIS A 13 10.59 0.81 3.79
N ALA A 14 10.20 1.13 2.56
CA ALA A 14 10.57 0.36 1.38
C ALA A 14 11.20 1.28 0.32
N ARG A 15 12.26 0.80 -0.35
CA ARG A 15 12.81 1.44 -1.55
C ARG A 15 11.99 1.00 -2.75
N VAL A 16 11.33 1.95 -3.40
CA VAL A 16 10.45 1.73 -4.55
C VAL A 16 10.79 2.68 -5.68
N ALA A 17 10.32 2.40 -6.90
CA ALA A 17 10.48 3.31 -8.03
C ALA A 17 9.75 4.63 -7.78
N GLN A 18 10.22 5.71 -8.41
CA GLN A 18 9.56 7.01 -8.36
C GLN A 18 8.09 6.90 -8.81
N GLY A 19 7.18 7.57 -8.09
CA GLY A 19 5.74 7.54 -8.36
C GLY A 19 5.01 6.26 -7.94
N THR A 20 5.71 5.26 -7.38
CA THR A 20 5.04 4.06 -6.83
C THR A 20 4.09 4.41 -5.70
N GLY A 21 4.47 5.36 -4.84
CA GLY A 21 3.61 5.83 -3.75
C GLY A 21 2.28 6.39 -4.24
N ASP A 22 2.31 7.23 -5.27
CA ASP A 22 1.10 7.86 -5.84
C ASP A 22 0.19 6.81 -6.48
N LYS A 23 0.76 5.85 -7.22
CA LYS A 23 0.00 4.72 -7.80
C LYS A 23 -0.67 3.87 -6.72
N LEU A 24 0.03 3.60 -5.61
CA LEU A 24 -0.53 2.85 -4.49
C LEU A 24 -1.69 3.60 -3.82
N LYS A 25 -1.58 4.92 -3.65
CA LYS A 25 -2.68 5.76 -3.16
C LYS A 25 -3.87 5.70 -4.12
N GLU A 26 -3.64 5.82 -5.43
CA GLU A 26 -4.72 5.75 -6.42
C GLU A 26 -5.44 4.39 -6.40
N ILE A 27 -4.69 3.29 -6.28
CA ILE A 27 -5.25 1.94 -6.13
C ILE A 27 -6.06 1.84 -4.84
N ALA A 28 -5.50 2.29 -3.71
CA ALA A 28 -6.18 2.26 -2.42
C ALA A 28 -7.51 3.02 -2.48
N TYR A 29 -7.51 4.23 -3.07
CA TYR A 29 -8.71 5.03 -3.27
C TYR A 29 -9.76 4.30 -4.12
N LYS A 30 -9.37 3.75 -5.28
CA LYS A 30 -10.27 3.00 -6.17
C LYS A 30 -10.87 1.76 -5.53
N LEU A 31 -10.15 1.12 -4.61
CA LEU A 31 -10.62 -0.05 -3.88
C LEU A 31 -11.40 0.29 -2.60
N GLY A 32 -11.59 1.57 -2.28
CA GLY A 32 -12.35 2.03 -1.11
C GLY A 32 -11.55 2.07 0.19
N TYR A 33 -10.24 1.81 0.16
CA TYR A 33 -9.34 2.01 1.29
C TYR A 33 -8.95 3.49 1.37
N VAL A 34 -9.82 4.30 1.98
CA VAL A 34 -9.68 5.76 2.05
C VAL A 34 -9.43 6.20 3.49
N TYR A 35 -8.53 7.17 3.65
CA TYR A 35 -8.28 7.88 4.89
C TYR A 35 -8.11 9.37 4.57
N ASP A 36 -8.94 10.22 5.19
CA ASP A 36 -8.89 11.68 5.02
C ASP A 36 -9.01 12.11 3.54
N GLU A 37 -10.01 11.56 2.84
CA GLU A 37 -10.29 11.78 1.41
C GLU A 37 -9.19 11.33 0.43
N GLU A 38 -8.09 10.77 0.93
CA GLU A 38 -7.00 10.19 0.14
C GLU A 38 -6.98 8.66 0.25
N GLY A 39 -6.41 8.00 -0.77
CA GLY A 39 -6.15 6.56 -0.70
C GLY A 39 -5.15 6.20 0.41
N SER A 40 -5.54 5.27 1.28
CA SER A 40 -4.77 4.80 2.42
C SER A 40 -3.90 3.60 2.02
N THR A 41 -2.65 3.87 1.63
CA THR A 41 -1.69 2.83 1.28
C THR A 41 -1.47 1.82 2.42
N GLY A 42 -1.48 2.26 3.69
CA GLY A 42 -1.30 1.36 4.82
C GLY A 42 -2.42 0.32 4.92
N GLN A 43 -3.68 0.76 4.85
CA GLN A 43 -4.84 -0.14 4.88
C GLN A 43 -4.88 -1.09 3.69
N LEU A 44 -4.49 -0.59 2.50
CA LEU A 44 -4.35 -1.44 1.32
C LEU A 44 -3.32 -2.56 1.55
N LEU A 45 -2.16 -2.24 2.11
CA LEU A 45 -1.10 -3.23 2.38
C LEU A 45 -1.52 -4.23 3.45
N ASP A 46 -2.23 -3.77 4.49
CA ASP A 46 -2.79 -4.64 5.52
C ASP A 46 -3.80 -5.64 4.93
N ALA A 47 -4.70 -5.16 4.07
CA ALA A 47 -5.70 -6.00 3.39
C ALA A 47 -5.08 -7.01 2.41
N ILE A 48 -3.96 -6.64 1.76
CA ILE A 48 -3.16 -7.59 0.97
C ILE A 48 -2.55 -8.66 1.89
N ALA A 49 -1.98 -8.25 3.02
CA ALA A 49 -1.32 -9.16 3.95
C ALA A 49 -2.31 -10.09 4.68
N SER A 50 -3.53 -9.63 4.95
CA SER A 50 -4.60 -10.44 5.55
C SER A 50 -5.30 -11.38 4.56
N GLY A 51 -5.07 -11.22 3.26
CA GLY A 51 -5.72 -12.00 2.21
C GLY A 51 -7.14 -11.55 1.87
N GLU A 52 -7.55 -10.37 2.33
CA GLU A 52 -8.82 -9.73 1.93
C GLU A 52 -8.82 -9.30 0.47
N ILE A 53 -7.63 -9.06 -0.10
CA ILE A 53 -7.42 -8.72 -1.51
C ILE A 53 -6.74 -9.88 -2.23
N ILE A 54 -7.35 -10.33 -3.34
CA ILE A 54 -6.73 -11.29 -4.24
C ILE A 54 -5.90 -10.54 -5.28
N LEU A 55 -4.57 -10.66 -5.18
CA LEU A 55 -3.64 -10.15 -6.17
C LEU A 55 -3.47 -11.16 -7.31
N ILE A 56 -3.86 -10.78 -8.53
CA ILE A 56 -3.58 -11.58 -9.73
C ILE A 56 -2.19 -11.17 -10.25
N ALA A 57 -1.18 -11.95 -9.91
CA ALA A 57 0.18 -11.73 -10.38
C ALA A 57 0.32 -12.20 -11.85
N THR A 58 0.72 -11.29 -12.73
CA THR A 58 1.28 -11.67 -14.04
C THR A 58 2.77 -11.97 -13.87
N LYS A 59 3.31 -12.88 -14.69
CA LYS A 59 4.72 -13.33 -14.58
C LYS A 59 5.63 -12.11 -14.44
N LYS A 60 6.47 -12.10 -13.39
CA LYS A 60 7.43 -11.02 -13.15
C LYS A 60 8.24 -10.84 -14.44
N ALA A 61 8.19 -9.66 -15.03
CA ALA A 61 9.09 -9.32 -16.13
C ALA A 61 10.51 -9.46 -15.57
N GLU A 62 11.25 -10.46 -16.04
CA GLU A 62 12.67 -10.58 -15.78
C GLU A 62 13.36 -9.44 -16.52
N ASN A 63 13.37 -8.24 -15.93
CA ASN A 63 14.30 -7.22 -16.36
C ASN A 63 15.68 -7.70 -15.93
N SER A 64 16.32 -8.41 -16.86
CA SER A 64 17.75 -8.66 -16.90
C SER A 64 18.48 -7.39 -16.51
N GLN A 65 19.23 -7.45 -15.42
CA GLN A 65 20.19 -6.41 -15.07
C GLN A 65 21.18 -6.29 -16.24
N ILE A 66 21.13 -5.16 -16.95
CA ILE A 66 22.23 -4.76 -17.83
C ILE A 66 23.38 -4.39 -16.90
N LYS A 67 24.54 -5.00 -17.20
CA LYS A 67 25.84 -4.85 -16.52
C LYS A 67 26.25 -3.40 -16.34
#